data_AF-A0A6A3GX60-F1
#
_entry.id   AF-A0A6A3GX60-F1
#
_cell.length_a   1.000
_cell.length_b   1.000
_cell.length_c   1.000
_cell.angle_alpha   90.00
_cell.angle_beta   90.00
_cell.angle_gamma   90.00
#
_symmetry.space_group_name_H-M   'P 1'
#
loop_
_entity.id
_entity.type
_entity.pdbx_description
1 polymer ?
#
loop_
_entity_poly.entity_id
_entity_poly.type
_entity_poly.pdbx_seq_one_letter_code
_entity_poly.pdbx_strand_id
1 'polypeptide(L)'
;LARVVLDITSVAEVPDHWVPTLTKGVWRKLVDDKRIKDLAATVRKQLEKGEYELPLVPEFNPKEAKTKGFAPFLRLDGTPTVAGPVTVIDDDDPKYRKTPDEEEAEQLADSEAKAVAKEASSAESLSEGELEADQDEEDDEE
;
A
#
# COMPACT_ATOMS: atom_id res chain seq x y z
N LEU A 1 14.13 -4.26 15.80
CA LEU A 1 14.01 -5.06 14.55
C LEU A 1 12.67 -5.79 14.44
N ALA A 2 12.27 -6.62 15.41
CA ALA A 2 10.96 -7.28 15.36
C ALA A 2 9.77 -6.30 15.24
N ARG A 3 9.78 -5.20 16.01
CA ARG A 3 8.79 -4.12 15.87
C ARG A 3 8.80 -3.49 14.47
N VAL A 4 9.98 -3.17 13.96
CA VAL A 4 10.16 -2.67 12.59
C VAL A 4 9.57 -3.64 11.55
N VAL A 5 9.77 -4.95 11.71
CA VAL A 5 9.15 -5.96 10.82
C VAL A 5 7.62 -5.90 10.90
N LEU A 6 7.03 -5.76 12.10
CA LEU A 6 5.59 -5.58 12.24
C LEU A 6 5.10 -4.32 11.54
N ASP A 7 5.84 -3.21 11.64
CA ASP A 7 5.43 -1.93 11.08
C ASP A 7 5.49 -1.94 9.54
N ILE A 8 6.58 -2.44 8.95
CA ILE A 8 6.76 -2.47 7.48
C ILE A 8 5.88 -3.52 6.79
N THR A 9 5.37 -4.51 7.53
CA THR A 9 4.42 -5.51 7.04
C THR A 9 2.99 -5.24 7.47
N SER A 10 2.74 -4.14 8.18
CA SER A 10 1.40 -3.74 8.55
C SER A 10 0.61 -3.28 7.33
N VAL A 11 -0.71 -3.41 7.41
CA VAL A 11 -1.66 -2.87 6.43
C VAL A 11 -2.01 -1.41 6.71
N ALA A 12 -1.22 -0.72 7.55
CA ALA A 12 -1.47 0.67 7.88
C ALA A 12 -1.30 1.56 6.65
N GLU A 13 -2.21 2.50 6.47
CA GLU A 13 -2.11 3.53 5.44
C GLU A 13 -0.93 4.43 5.75
N VAL A 14 0.10 4.33 4.92
CA VAL A 14 1.28 5.20 4.94
C VAL A 14 1.62 5.61 3.52
N PRO A 15 2.33 6.73 3.34
CA PRO A 15 2.83 7.13 2.03
C PRO A 15 3.65 6.00 1.38
N ASP A 16 3.43 5.75 0.09
CA ASP A 16 4.06 4.66 -0.66
C ASP A 16 5.58 4.66 -0.53
N HIS A 17 6.17 5.86 -0.54
CA HIS A 17 7.62 6.05 -0.47
C HIS A 17 8.22 5.76 0.91
N TRP A 18 7.41 5.66 1.97
CA TRP A 18 7.87 5.23 3.30
C TRP A 18 8.07 3.73 3.39
N VAL A 19 7.41 2.97 2.51
CA VAL A 19 7.45 1.53 2.66
C VAL A 19 8.60 0.91 1.90
N PRO A 20 9.49 0.20 2.61
CA PRO A 20 10.60 -0.43 1.94
C PRO A 20 10.16 -1.51 0.95
N THR A 21 11.01 -1.76 -0.05
CA THR A 21 10.82 -2.88 -0.97
C THR A 21 10.94 -4.21 -0.23
N LEU A 22 9.82 -4.92 -0.06
CA LEU A 22 9.77 -6.21 0.63
C LEU A 22 10.10 -7.41 -0.29
N THR A 23 10.29 -7.19 -1.59
CA THR A 23 10.56 -8.27 -2.56
C THR A 23 12.05 -8.55 -2.75
N LYS A 24 12.93 -7.59 -2.48
CA LYS A 24 14.39 -7.71 -2.68
C LYS A 24 15.18 -6.88 -1.67
N GLY A 25 16.46 -7.20 -1.53
CA GLY A 25 17.40 -6.41 -0.73
C GLY A 25 17.37 -6.69 0.78
N VAL A 26 17.82 -5.72 1.57
CA VAL A 26 18.03 -5.86 3.02
C VAL A 26 16.72 -6.08 3.79
N TRP A 27 15.63 -5.46 3.34
CA TRP A 27 14.32 -5.57 3.97
C TRP A 27 13.71 -6.95 3.81
N ARG A 28 13.83 -7.56 2.62
CA ARG A 28 13.43 -8.96 2.42
C ARG A 28 14.21 -9.91 3.33
N LYS A 29 15.53 -9.76 3.41
CA LYS A 29 16.37 -10.56 4.32
C LYS A 29 15.94 -10.40 5.78
N LEU A 30 15.56 -9.20 6.19
CA LEU A 30 15.10 -8.91 7.54
C LEU A 30 13.76 -9.60 7.85
N VAL A 31 12.82 -9.59 6.91
CA VAL A 31 11.52 -10.26 7.03
C VAL A 31 11.65 -11.78 7.03
N ASP A 32 12.58 -12.33 6.25
CA ASP A 32 12.83 -13.77 6.14
C ASP A 32 13.65 -14.35 7.32
N ASP A 33 14.28 -13.50 8.13
CA ASP A 33 15.06 -13.94 9.29
C ASP A 33 14.16 -14.64 10.32
N LYS A 34 14.37 -15.94 10.50
CA LYS A 34 13.55 -16.79 11.36
C LYS A 34 13.49 -16.27 12.79
N ARG A 35 14.63 -15.85 13.36
CA ARG A 35 14.71 -15.39 14.75
C ARG A 35 13.91 -14.10 14.92
N ILE A 36 14.01 -13.18 13.97
CA ILE A 36 13.28 -11.91 14.01
C ILE A 36 11.78 -12.15 13.80
N LYS A 37 11.40 -13.07 12.92
CA LYS A 37 10.01 -13.46 12.70
C LYS A 37 9.36 -14.06 13.95
N ASP A 38 10.05 -14.98 14.63
CA ASP A 38 9.56 -15.59 15.88
C ASP A 38 9.41 -14.53 16.99
N LEU A 39 10.37 -13.59 17.07
CA LEU A 39 10.30 -12.47 18.00
C LEU A 39 9.14 -11.52 17.65
N ALA A 40 8.92 -11.23 16.36
CA ALA A 40 7.81 -10.39 15.90
C ALA A 40 6.44 -11.01 16.26
N ALA A 41 6.29 -12.32 16.12
CA ALA A 41 5.08 -13.03 16.56
C ALA A 41 4.87 -12.92 18.09
N THR A 42 5.96 -12.96 18.87
CA THR A 42 5.89 -12.78 20.33
C THR A 42 5.50 -11.35 20.69
N VAL A 43 6.12 -10.35 20.07
CA VAL A 43 5.82 -8.93 20.26
C VAL A 43 4.37 -8.61 19.88
N ARG A 44 3.87 -9.20 18.79
CA ARG A 44 2.47 -9.04 18.37
C ARG A 44 1.49 -9.48 19.47
N LYS A 45 1.74 -10.65 20.07
CA LYS A 45 0.93 -11.15 21.20
C LYS A 45 1.02 -10.24 22.43
N GLN A 46 2.20 -9.68 22.70
CA GLN A 46 2.37 -8.73 23.81
C GLN A 46 1.62 -7.42 23.55
N LEU A 47 1.63 -6.92 22.31
CA LEU A 47 0.87 -5.73 21.90
C LEU A 47 -0.64 -5.96 22.04
N GLU A 48 -1.15 -7.11 21.59
CA GLU A 48 -2.56 -7.50 21.73
C GLU A 48 -3.01 -7.56 23.19
N LYS A 49 -2.12 -7.97 24.10
CA LYS A 49 -2.37 -8.03 25.55
C LYS A 49 -2.13 -6.69 26.27
N GLY A 50 -1.57 -5.69 25.60
CA GLY A 50 -1.11 -4.45 26.24
C GLY A 50 0.10 -4.63 27.17
N GLU A 51 0.82 -5.75 27.07
CA GLU A 51 2.00 -6.09 27.89
C GLU A 51 3.32 -5.65 27.23
N TYR A 52 3.26 -5.12 26.00
CA TYR A 52 4.47 -4.72 25.29
C TYR A 52 5.00 -3.37 25.81
N GLU A 53 6.14 -3.40 26.49
CA GLU A 53 6.87 -2.20 26.90
C GLU A 53 7.60 -1.59 25.70
N LEU A 54 7.29 -0.33 25.39
CA LEU A 54 7.99 0.42 24.35
C LEU A 54 9.44 0.69 24.78
N PRO A 55 10.43 0.47 23.90
CA PRO A 55 11.80 0.79 24.20
C PRO A 55 11.92 2.30 24.43
N LEU A 56 12.36 2.69 25.63
CA LEU A 56 12.62 4.08 25.98
C LEU A 56 13.98 4.50 25.42
N VAL A 57 13.98 5.60 24.67
CA VAL A 57 15.21 6.27 24.26
C VAL A 57 15.70 7.10 25.46
N PRO A 58 16.94 6.91 25.94
CA PRO A 58 17.48 7.75 26.99
C PRO A 58 17.43 9.23 26.60
N GLU A 59 17.18 10.10 27.57
CA GLU A 59 17.23 11.54 27.33
C GLU A 59 18.63 11.96 26.86
N PHE A 60 18.66 12.98 26.00
CA PHE A 60 19.91 13.52 25.48
C PHE A 60 20.80 14.04 26.62
N ASN A 61 22.02 13.54 26.71
CA ASN A 61 23.00 14.02 27.67
C ASN A 61 23.72 15.25 27.11
N PRO A 62 23.67 16.43 27.75
CA PRO A 62 24.36 17.64 27.26
C PRO A 62 25.87 17.47 27.07
N LYS A 63 26.49 16.46 27.71
CA LYS A 63 27.91 16.14 27.49
C LYS A 63 28.17 15.58 26.09
N GLU A 64 27.19 14.93 25.47
CA GLU A 64 27.28 14.42 24.10
C GLU A 64 27.42 15.55 23.08
N ALA A 65 26.93 16.76 23.39
CA ALA A 65 27.13 17.93 22.55
C ALA A 65 28.60 18.37 22.44
N LYS A 66 29.45 17.94 23.39
CA LYS A 66 30.88 18.28 23.42
C LYS A 66 31.74 17.25 22.70
N THR A 67 31.14 16.16 22.24
CA THR A 67 31.85 15.09 21.54
C THR A 67 32.32 15.57 20.17
N LYS A 68 33.55 15.25 19.78
CA LYS A 68 34.07 15.61 18.45
C LYS A 68 33.19 14.99 17.37
N GLY A 69 32.69 15.82 16.45
CA GLY A 69 31.78 15.40 15.38
C GLY A 69 30.29 15.54 15.72
N PHE A 70 29.94 15.97 16.93
CA PHE A 70 28.57 16.39 17.21
C PHE A 70 28.24 17.64 16.41
N ALA A 71 27.11 17.59 15.71
CA ALA A 71 26.56 18.71 14.98
C ALA A 71 25.11 18.89 15.45
N PRO A 72 24.74 20.04 16.05
CA PRO A 72 23.36 20.28 16.48
C PRO A 72 22.43 20.24 15.27
N PHE A 73 21.14 19.95 15.49
CA PHE A 73 20.17 19.86 14.39
C PHE A 73 20.04 21.17 13.60
N LEU A 74 20.05 22.29 14.31
CA LEU A 74 20.08 23.64 13.75
C LEU A 74 21.42 24.30 14.01
N ARG A 75 21.85 25.10 13.04
CA ARG A 75 22.96 26.03 13.17
C ARG A 75 22.52 27.28 13.94
N LEU A 76 23.48 28.14 14.29
CA LEU A 76 23.21 29.39 15.02
C LEU A 76 22.28 30.36 14.27
N ASP A 77 22.20 30.24 12.95
CA ASP A 77 21.34 31.04 12.07
C ASP A 77 19.92 30.44 11.91
N GLY A 78 19.62 29.34 12.61
CA GLY A 78 18.33 28.65 12.52
C GLY A 78 18.18 27.72 11.31
N THR A 79 19.19 27.62 10.44
CA THR A 79 19.15 26.69 9.30
C THR A 79 19.51 25.27 9.72
N PRO A 80 18.98 24.23 9.05
CA PRO A 80 19.33 22.85 9.37
C PRO A 80 20.80 22.57 9.07
N THR A 81 21.46 21.83 9.96
CA THR A 81 22.88 21.55 9.83
C THR A 81 23.19 20.62 8.64
N VAL A 82 22.23 19.76 8.30
CA VAL A 82 22.23 18.90 7.11
C VAL A 82 20.94 19.17 6.35
N ALA A 83 21.05 19.54 5.07
CA ALA A 83 19.92 19.46 4.15
C ALA A 83 19.69 18.00 3.79
N GLY A 84 18.42 17.56 3.82
CA GLY A 84 18.06 16.26 3.27
C GLY A 84 18.45 16.17 1.78
N PRO A 85 18.59 14.96 1.22
CA PRO A 85 18.71 14.82 -0.22
C PRO A 85 17.53 15.51 -0.90
N VAL A 86 17.75 16.14 -2.05
CA VAL A 86 16.66 16.68 -2.87
C VAL A 86 15.79 15.49 -3.29
N THR A 87 14.63 15.35 -2.64
CA THR A 87 13.61 14.38 -3.02
C THR A 87 12.78 14.99 -4.13
N VAL A 88 12.47 14.18 -5.15
CA VAL A 88 11.46 14.51 -6.19
C VAL A 88 10.04 14.23 -5.67
N ILE A 89 9.96 13.67 -4.46
CA ILE A 89 8.72 13.27 -3.81
C ILE A 89 8.11 14.51 -3.20
N ASP A 90 6.89 14.81 -3.62
CA ASP A 90 6.05 15.83 -3.02
C ASP A 90 5.47 15.28 -1.72
N ASP A 91 5.93 15.82 -0.58
CA ASP A 91 5.42 15.45 0.74
C ASP A 91 4.08 16.15 1.06
N ASP A 92 3.65 17.14 0.25
CA ASP A 92 2.38 17.85 0.43
C ASP A 92 1.17 17.07 -0.14
N ASP A 93 1.39 16.09 -1.03
CA ASP A 93 0.35 15.18 -1.56
C ASP A 93 0.79 13.70 -1.46
N PRO A 94 0.75 13.11 -0.25
CA PRO A 94 1.21 11.74 -0.05
C PRO A 94 0.26 10.73 -0.71
N LYS A 95 0.78 9.92 -1.62
CA LYS A 95 0.07 8.75 -2.13
C LYS A 95 0.12 7.61 -1.13
N TYR A 96 -1.04 7.26 -0.56
CA TYR A 96 -1.15 6.16 0.39
C TYR A 96 -1.24 4.80 -0.31
N ARG A 97 -0.81 3.76 0.41
CA ARG A 97 -1.07 2.40 0.00
C ARG A 97 -2.56 2.08 0.02
N LYS A 98 -3.01 1.38 -1.01
CA LYS A 98 -4.32 0.74 -1.04
C LYS A 98 -4.41 -0.29 0.08
N THR A 99 -5.52 -0.28 0.78
CA THR A 99 -5.85 -1.33 1.73
C THR A 99 -6.17 -2.63 0.98
N PRO A 100 -6.05 -3.82 1.60
CA PRO A 100 -6.48 -5.07 0.96
C PRO A 100 -7.95 -5.04 0.51
N ASP A 101 -8.81 -4.33 1.24
CA ASP A 101 -10.23 -4.13 0.92
C ASP A 101 -10.41 -3.26 -0.34
N GLU A 102 -9.60 -2.21 -0.49
CA GLU A 102 -9.58 -1.37 -1.69
C GLU A 102 -9.02 -2.10 -2.91
N GLU A 103 -8.00 -2.94 -2.74
CA GLU A 103 -7.48 -3.81 -3.80
C GLU A 103 -8.52 -4.85 -4.25
N GLU A 104 -9.28 -5.41 -3.32
CA GLU A 104 -10.38 -6.34 -3.60
C GLU A 104 -11.55 -5.61 -4.29
N ALA A 105 -11.91 -4.41 -3.84
CA ALA A 105 -12.92 -3.56 -4.46
C ALA A 105 -12.56 -3.17 -5.90
N GLU A 106 -11.30 -2.86 -6.18
CA GLU A 106 -10.84 -2.59 -7.55
C GLU A 106 -10.82 -3.84 -8.43
N GLN A 107 -10.44 -5.00 -7.90
CA GLN A 107 -10.54 -6.27 -8.64
C GLN A 107 -12.00 -6.62 -8.96
N LEU A 108 -12.93 -6.37 -8.03
CA LEU A 108 -14.36 -6.52 -8.25
C LEU A 108 -14.88 -5.53 -9.30
N ALA A 109 -14.44 -4.27 -9.26
CA ALA A 109 -14.82 -3.26 -10.24
C ALA A 109 -14.27 -3.55 -11.65
N ASP A 110 -13.02 -4.02 -11.76
CA ASP A 110 -12.41 -4.38 -13.06
C ASP A 110 -13.09 -5.62 -13.65
N SER A 111 -13.43 -6.61 -12.81
CA SER A 111 -14.18 -7.79 -13.25
C SER A 111 -15.61 -7.46 -13.67
N GLU A 112 -16.27 -6.51 -13.00
CA GLU A 112 -17.59 -6.00 -13.40
C GLU A 112 -17.51 -5.21 -14.72
N ALA A 113 -16.56 -4.29 -14.87
CA ALA A 113 -16.35 -3.54 -16.12
C ALA A 113 -16.07 -4.48 -17.30
N LYS A 114 -15.30 -5.56 -17.07
CA LYS A 114 -15.02 -6.59 -18.06
C LYS A 114 -16.24 -7.46 -18.37
N ALA A 115 -17.11 -7.72 -17.41
CA ALA A 115 -18.37 -8.43 -17.61
C ALA A 115 -19.34 -7.59 -18.45
N VAL A 116 -19.49 -6.29 -18.15
CA VAL A 116 -20.32 -5.35 -18.90
C VAL A 116 -19.81 -5.19 -20.34
N ALA A 117 -18.50 -5.09 -20.55
CA ALA A 117 -17.91 -5.05 -21.89
C ALA A 117 -18.14 -6.35 -22.68
N LYS A 118 -18.13 -7.51 -22.00
CA LYS A 118 -18.39 -8.81 -22.63
C LYS A 118 -19.88 -8.97 -23.00
N GLU A 119 -20.80 -8.51 -22.16
CA GLU A 119 -22.23 -8.50 -22.49
C GLU A 119 -22.55 -7.52 -23.62
N ALA A 120 -21.94 -6.33 -23.64
CA ALA A 120 -22.08 -5.38 -24.74
C ALA A 120 -21.57 -5.96 -26.08
N SER A 121 -20.42 -6.62 -26.08
CA SER A 121 -19.88 -7.30 -27.28
C SER A 121 -20.74 -8.49 -27.73
N SER A 122 -21.36 -9.21 -26.79
CA SER A 122 -22.26 -10.33 -27.10
C SER A 122 -23.62 -9.87 -27.62
N ALA A 123 -24.13 -8.73 -27.13
CA ALA A 123 -25.37 -8.13 -27.62
C ALA A 123 -25.22 -7.54 -29.03
N GLU A 124 -24.06 -6.94 -29.34
CA GLU A 124 -23.76 -6.40 -30.67
C GLU A 124 -23.62 -7.51 -31.73
N SER A 125 -23.14 -8.70 -31.33
CA SER A 125 -23.01 -9.86 -32.23
C SER A 125 -24.33 -10.60 -32.50
N LEU A 126 -25.39 -10.35 -31.72
CA LEU A 126 -26.72 -10.96 -31.88
C LEU A 126 -27.68 -10.07 -32.69
N SER A 127 -27.29 -8.82 -32.99
CA SER A 127 -28.15 -7.85 -33.69
C SER A 127 -27.93 -7.80 -35.21
N GLU A 128 -26.92 -8.47 -35.77
CA GLU A 128 -26.54 -8.32 -37.20
C GLU A 128 -26.89 -9.53 -38.09
N GLY A 129 -27.85 -10.37 -37.71
CA GLY A 129 -28.25 -11.45 -38.60
C GLY A 129 -29.44 -12.28 -38.18
N GLU A 130 -30.65 -11.73 -38.27
CA GLU A 130 -31.86 -12.52 -38.60
C GLU A 130 -33.05 -11.57 -38.82
N LEU A 131 -33.38 -11.19 -40.06
CA LEU A 131 -34.76 -10.86 -40.49
C LEU A 131 -34.83 -10.50 -41.99
N GLU A 132 -34.87 -11.52 -42.85
CA GLU A 132 -35.56 -11.44 -44.15
C GLU A 132 -36.89 -12.20 -44.02
N ALA A 133 -37.98 -11.45 -44.21
CA ALA A 133 -39.31 -11.78 -44.77
C ALA A 133 -39.89 -13.21 -44.56
N ASP A 134 -41.15 -13.42 -44.21
CA ASP A 134 -42.38 -12.68 -44.50
C ASP A 134 -43.51 -13.26 -43.62
N GLN A 135 -44.30 -12.39 -42.99
CA GLN A 135 -45.68 -12.61 -42.47
C GLN A 135 -46.53 -11.69 -43.37
N ASP A 136 -47.71 -12.01 -43.88
CA ASP A 136 -48.81 -12.80 -43.33
C ASP A 136 -49.91 -12.94 -44.41
N GLU A 137 -51.03 -13.55 -44.03
CA GLU A 137 -52.42 -13.37 -44.52
C GLU A 137 -53.11 -14.52 -45.31
N GLU A 138 -54.04 -15.16 -44.59
CA GLU A 138 -55.28 -15.81 -45.04
C GLU A 138 -56.30 -14.77 -45.57
N ASP A 139 -57.08 -15.15 -46.60
CA ASP A 139 -58.55 -14.91 -46.84
C ASP A 139 -58.81 -15.11 -48.36
N ASP A 140 -59.97 -15.44 -48.93
CA ASP A 140 -61.16 -16.27 -48.69
C ASP A 140 -61.97 -16.17 -50.02
N GLU A 141 -62.90 -17.11 -50.25
CA GLU A 141 -64.05 -17.11 -51.20
C GLU A 141 -63.87 -16.86 -52.73
N GLU A 142 -64.09 -17.91 -53.56
CA GLU A 142 -65.38 -18.25 -54.24
C GLU A 142 -65.23 -19.50 -55.15
#